data_AF-A0A151JP28-F1
#
_entry.id   AF-A0A151JP28-F1
#
_cell.length_a   1.000
_cell.length_b   1.000
_cell.length_c   1.000
_cell.angle_alpha   90.00
_cell.angle_beta   90.00
_cell.angle_gamma   90.00
#
_symmetry.space_group_name_H-M   'P 1'
#
loop_
_entity.id
_entity.type
_entity.pdbx_description
1 polymer ?
#
loop_
_entity_poly.entity_id
_entity_poly.type
_entity_poly.pdbx_seq_one_letter_code
_entity_poly.pdbx_strand_id
1 'polypeptide(L)'
;MIFDGYRKATFSGRFLNFHSQHLVCHKRGVIYSVIDKIVRLCHPTFQQNNLIDAVNIFLNNGYLTNYDFKWNNVRILDIEPSYRKRLISEMVYIKKQTHGINRQNDTESLPDSYTNMISSLSSS
;
A
#
# COMPACT_ATOMS: atom_id res chain seq x y z
N MET A 1 9.78 -21.48 -6.09
CA MET A 1 8.88 -21.47 -4.92
C MET A 1 7.59 -20.82 -5.36
N ILE A 2 6.45 -21.51 -5.24
CA ILE A 2 5.13 -21.05 -5.71
C ILE A 2 4.44 -20.39 -4.50
N PHE A 3 4.21 -19.09 -4.56
CA PHE A 3 3.55 -18.32 -3.49
C PHE A 3 2.24 -17.72 -4.00
N ASP A 4 1.18 -17.96 -3.26
CA ASP A 4 -0.09 -17.25 -3.37
C ASP A 4 -0.04 -15.93 -2.57
N GLY A 5 -1.02 -15.05 -2.77
CA GLY A 5 -1.18 -13.80 -2.05
C GLY A 5 -1.35 -14.04 -0.55
N TYR A 6 -0.36 -13.61 0.24
CA TYR A 6 -0.43 -13.75 1.69
C TYR A 6 -1.51 -12.83 2.28
N ARG A 7 -2.43 -13.42 3.06
CA ARG A 7 -3.39 -12.72 3.90
C ARG A 7 -3.22 -13.18 5.34
N LYS A 8 -3.27 -12.24 6.30
CA LYS A 8 -3.34 -12.58 7.72
C LYS A 8 -4.64 -13.36 7.99
N ALA A 9 -4.63 -14.31 8.92
CA ALA A 9 -5.84 -15.05 9.31
C ALA A 9 -6.98 -14.13 9.78
N THR A 10 -6.64 -12.94 10.27
CA THR A 10 -7.57 -11.89 10.72
C THR A 10 -7.94 -10.88 9.63
N PHE A 11 -7.67 -11.17 8.35
CA PHE A 11 -7.96 -10.26 7.26
C PHE A 11 -9.47 -10.01 7.12
N SER A 12 -9.90 -8.77 7.32
CA SER A 12 -11.32 -8.38 7.35
C SER A 12 -11.87 -7.92 6.00
N GLY A 13 -11.03 -7.80 4.95
CA GLY A 13 -11.45 -7.22 3.68
C GLY A 13 -11.72 -5.70 3.72
N ARG A 14 -11.45 -5.04 4.84
CA ARG A 14 -11.70 -3.59 4.99
C ARG A 14 -10.50 -2.79 4.50
N PHE A 15 -10.75 -1.88 3.57
CA PHE A 15 -9.81 -0.87 3.10
C PHE A 15 -10.37 0.52 3.35
N LEU A 16 -9.61 1.56 2.95
CA LEU A 16 -10.08 2.93 2.97
C LEU A 16 -11.36 3.06 2.13
N ASN A 17 -12.50 3.31 2.77
CA ASN A 17 -13.78 3.40 2.07
C ASN A 17 -13.79 4.55 1.05
N PHE A 18 -14.35 4.32 -0.14
CA PHE A 18 -14.33 5.31 -1.22
C PHE A 18 -15.17 6.56 -0.94
N HIS A 19 -16.17 6.50 -0.05
CA HIS A 19 -17.01 7.65 0.30
C HIS A 19 -16.52 8.42 1.54
N SER A 20 -15.42 8.00 2.16
CA SER A 20 -14.80 8.74 3.27
C SER A 20 -14.26 10.11 2.83
N GLN A 21 -14.08 11.04 3.77
CA GLN A 21 -13.61 12.42 3.52
C GLN A 21 -12.11 12.53 3.13
N HIS A 22 -11.42 11.41 2.94
CA HIS A 22 -10.03 11.41 2.50
C HIS A 22 -9.88 11.81 1.03
N LEU A 23 -8.77 12.46 0.71
CA LEU A 23 -8.42 12.83 -0.67
C LEU A 23 -8.43 11.61 -1.60
N VAL A 24 -8.84 11.84 -2.86
CA VAL A 24 -8.90 10.78 -3.89
C VAL A 24 -7.54 10.14 -4.14
N CYS A 25 -6.44 10.89 -4.01
CA CYS A 25 -5.08 10.35 -4.17
C CYS A 25 -4.79 9.18 -3.20
N HIS A 26 -5.34 9.22 -1.99
CA HIS A 26 -5.15 8.16 -1.01
C HIS A 26 -5.94 6.89 -1.34
N LYS A 27 -7.18 7.05 -1.82
CA LYS A 27 -8.01 5.93 -2.30
C LYS A 27 -7.34 5.22 -3.48
N ARG A 28 -6.71 6.00 -4.37
CA ARG A 28 -5.88 5.47 -5.48
C ARG A 28 -4.66 4.72 -4.97
N GLY A 29 -3.98 5.27 -3.97
CA GLY A 29 -2.82 4.62 -3.34
C GLY A 29 -3.15 3.22 -2.83
N VAL A 30 -4.36 3.02 -2.27
CA VAL A 30 -4.82 1.69 -1.86
C VAL A 30 -4.89 0.74 -3.06
N ILE A 31 -5.54 1.14 -4.16
CA ILE A 31 -5.63 0.31 -5.38
C ILE A 31 -4.22 -0.07 -5.86
N TYR A 32 -3.34 0.92 -6.05
CA TYR A 32 -1.98 0.67 -6.53
C TYR A 32 -1.23 -0.29 -5.61
N SER A 33 -1.30 -0.10 -4.30
CA SER A 33 -0.57 -0.94 -3.36
C SER A 33 -0.98 -2.41 -3.41
N VAL A 34 -2.27 -2.70 -3.63
CA VAL A 34 -2.79 -4.07 -3.74
C VAL A 34 -2.39 -4.69 -5.07
N ILE A 35 -2.60 -3.97 -6.18
CA ILE A 35 -2.25 -4.47 -7.53
C ILE A 35 -0.74 -4.70 -7.65
N ASP A 36 0.09 -3.78 -7.15
CA ASP A 36 1.55 -3.90 -7.15
C ASP A 36 2.01 -5.15 -6.39
N LYS A 37 1.43 -5.42 -5.21
CA LYS A 37 1.71 -6.63 -4.44
C LYS A 37 1.31 -7.91 -5.19
N ILE A 38 0.16 -7.92 -5.87
CA ILE A 38 -0.28 -9.10 -6.63
C ILE A 38 0.67 -9.37 -7.79
N VAL A 39 0.95 -8.35 -8.62
CA VAL A 39 1.77 -8.52 -9.83
C VAL A 39 3.22 -8.84 -9.50
N ARG A 40 3.77 -8.26 -8.43
CA ARG A 40 5.21 -8.41 -8.12
C ARG A 40 5.53 -9.55 -7.18
N LEU A 41 4.61 -9.94 -6.30
CA LEU A 41 4.89 -10.91 -5.23
C LEU A 41 4.21 -12.26 -5.45
N CYS A 42 3.08 -12.29 -6.14
CA CYS A 42 2.36 -13.54 -6.38
C CYS A 42 2.92 -14.25 -7.61
N HIS A 43 2.97 -15.58 -7.54
CA HIS A 43 3.32 -16.39 -8.70
C HIS A 43 2.29 -16.18 -9.84
N PRO A 44 2.70 -16.11 -11.12
CA PRO A 44 1.81 -15.80 -12.25
C PRO A 44 0.52 -16.64 -12.29
N THR A 45 0.60 -17.92 -11.90
CA THR A 45 -0.55 -18.84 -11.86
C THR A 45 -1.66 -18.41 -10.92
N PHE A 46 -1.39 -17.58 -9.91
CA PHE A 46 -2.39 -17.11 -8.95
C PHE A 46 -2.76 -15.63 -9.12
N GLN A 47 -2.08 -14.90 -10.02
CA GLN A 47 -2.32 -13.47 -10.17
C GLN A 47 -3.76 -13.19 -10.59
N GLN A 48 -4.32 -14.00 -11.49
CA GLN A 48 -5.69 -13.82 -11.97
C GLN A 48 -6.72 -13.93 -10.84
N ASN A 49 -6.67 -14.98 -10.02
CA ASN A 49 -7.60 -15.16 -8.90
C ASN A 49 -7.43 -14.04 -7.86
N ASN A 50 -6.18 -13.67 -7.54
CA ASN A 50 -5.91 -12.58 -6.61
C ASN A 50 -6.40 -11.22 -7.10
N LEU A 51 -6.33 -10.97 -8.42
CA LEU A 51 -6.88 -9.76 -9.03
C LEU A 51 -8.40 -9.73 -8.94
N ILE A 52 -9.08 -10.85 -9.21
CA ILE A 52 -10.53 -10.97 -9.05
C ILE A 52 -10.95 -10.69 -7.60
N ASP A 53 -10.25 -11.30 -6.64
CA ASP A 53 -10.51 -11.06 -5.22
C ASP A 53 -10.30 -9.59 -4.83
N ALA A 54 -9.23 -8.96 -5.33
CA ALA A 54 -8.97 -7.55 -5.09
C ALA A 54 -10.10 -6.67 -5.61
N VAL A 55 -10.60 -6.93 -6.83
CA VAL A 55 -11.74 -6.21 -7.41
C VAL A 55 -12.98 -6.37 -6.54
N ASN A 56 -13.32 -7.60 -6.13
CA ASN A 56 -14.46 -7.85 -5.25
C ASN A 56 -14.36 -7.08 -3.93
N ILE A 57 -13.17 -7.04 -3.35
CA ILE A 57 -12.95 -6.29 -2.12
C ILE A 57 -13.08 -4.78 -2.36
N PHE A 58 -12.58 -4.25 -3.48
CA PHE A 58 -12.74 -2.82 -3.80
C PHE A 58 -14.20 -2.43 -4.01
N LEU A 59 -14.98 -3.25 -4.70
CA LEU A 59 -16.42 -3.05 -4.83
C LEU A 59 -17.11 -2.98 -3.47
N ASN A 60 -16.78 -3.91 -2.56
CA ASN A 60 -17.31 -3.92 -1.19
C ASN A 60 -16.88 -2.69 -0.36
N ASN A 61 -15.80 -2.00 -0.75
CA ASN A 61 -15.34 -0.76 -0.12
C ASN A 61 -15.82 0.51 -0.86
N GLY A 62 -16.75 0.39 -1.82
CA GLY A 62 -17.41 1.51 -2.51
C GLY A 62 -16.67 2.06 -3.73
N TYR A 63 -15.63 1.37 -4.21
CA TYR A 63 -14.90 1.79 -5.40
C TYR A 63 -15.70 1.41 -6.66
N LEU A 64 -16.39 2.38 -7.26
CA LEU A 64 -17.19 2.17 -8.47
C LEU A 64 -16.30 1.98 -9.71
N THR A 65 -16.71 1.09 -10.61
CA THR A 65 -16.02 0.78 -11.88
C THR A 65 -15.99 1.93 -12.88
N ASN A 66 -16.91 2.90 -12.76
CA ASN A 66 -17.04 4.06 -13.66
C ASN A 66 -16.27 5.31 -13.19
N TYR A 67 -15.48 5.21 -12.13
CA TYR A 67 -14.65 6.34 -11.75
C TYR A 67 -13.46 6.43 -12.71
N ASP A 68 -13.46 7.45 -13.57
CA ASP A 68 -12.31 7.79 -14.42
C ASP A 68 -11.19 8.33 -13.53
N PHE A 69 -10.47 7.40 -12.91
CA PHE A 69 -9.22 7.72 -12.27
C PHE A 69 -8.35 8.37 -13.33
N LYS A 70 -7.88 9.60 -13.08
CA LYS A 70 -6.92 10.28 -13.96
C LYS A 70 -5.57 9.53 -13.92
N TRP A 71 -5.51 8.36 -14.55
CA TRP A 71 -4.37 7.43 -14.58
C TRP A 71 -3.15 8.13 -15.16
N ASN A 72 -3.38 9.00 -16.15
CA ASN A 72 -2.36 9.78 -16.84
C ASN A 72 -1.67 10.83 -15.96
N ASN A 73 -2.24 11.17 -14.79
CA ASN A 73 -1.69 12.18 -13.89
C ASN A 73 -1.05 11.59 -12.64
N VAL A 74 -0.70 10.30 -12.65
CA VAL A 74 0.04 9.67 -11.55
C VAL A 74 1.52 9.78 -11.81
N ARG A 75 2.21 10.40 -10.85
CA ARG A 75 3.67 10.42 -10.80
C ARG A 75 4.15 9.23 -9.98
N ILE A 76 4.94 8.35 -10.59
CA ILE A 76 5.71 7.33 -9.85
C ILE A 76 6.77 8.08 -9.04
N LEU A 77 6.73 7.94 -7.72
CA LEU A 77 7.64 8.65 -6.81
C LEU A 77 9.00 7.96 -6.67
N ASP A 78 9.04 6.63 -6.79
CA ASP A 78 10.24 5.82 -6.63
C ASP A 78 10.11 4.48 -7.38
N ILE A 79 11.22 3.95 -7.90
CA ILE A 79 11.32 2.63 -8.55
C ILE A 79 12.50 1.88 -7.92
N GLU A 80 12.21 0.94 -7.02
CA GLU A 80 13.21 0.09 -6.39
C GLU A 80 12.98 -1.39 -6.77
N PRO A 81 13.89 -2.02 -7.53
CA PRO A 81 13.76 -3.44 -7.92
C PRO A 81 13.79 -4.40 -6.73
N SER A 82 14.61 -4.12 -5.71
CA SER A 82 14.76 -4.99 -4.55
C SER A 82 13.56 -4.91 -3.62
N TYR A 83 12.89 -6.04 -3.42
CA TYR A 83 11.71 -6.12 -2.55
C TYR A 83 11.99 -5.62 -1.13
N ARG A 84 13.10 -6.05 -0.51
CA ARG A 84 13.46 -5.66 0.86
C ARG A 84 13.69 -4.15 0.97
N LYS A 85 14.40 -3.57 0.01
CA LYS A 85 14.64 -2.12 -0.02
C LYS A 85 13.35 -1.34 -0.23
N ARG A 86 12.43 -1.84 -1.08
CA ARG A 86 11.12 -1.23 -1.28
C ARG A 86 10.28 -1.22 -0.01
N LEU A 87 10.26 -2.32 0.76
CA LEU A 87 9.55 -2.37 2.04
C LEU A 87 10.12 -1.35 3.04
N ILE A 88 11.44 -1.22 3.09
CA ILE A 88 12.10 -0.23 3.95
C ILE A 88 11.77 1.19 3.46
N SER A 89 11.82 1.46 2.15
CA SER A 89 11.46 2.75 1.56
C SER A 89 9.99 3.12 1.84
N GLU A 90 9.06 2.17 1.71
CA GLU A 90 7.65 2.33 2.07
C GLU A 90 7.49 2.67 3.56
N MET A 91 8.18 1.95 4.44
CA MET A 91 8.18 2.23 5.88
C MET A 91 8.70 3.64 6.19
N VAL A 92 9.85 4.03 5.62
CA VAL A 92 10.42 5.37 5.80
C VAL A 92 9.44 6.43 5.29
N TYR A 93 8.88 6.24 4.09
CA TYR A 93 7.94 7.19 3.48
C TYR A 93 6.68 7.37 4.34
N ILE A 94 6.08 6.27 4.83
CA ILE A 94 4.95 6.33 5.77
C ILE A 94 5.35 7.11 7.02
N LYS A 95 6.52 6.83 7.60
CA LYS A 95 7.04 7.53 8.78
C LYS A 95 7.21 9.03 8.58
N LYS A 96 7.57 9.49 7.37
CA LYS A 96 7.69 10.93 7.07
C LYS A 96 6.35 11.68 7.04
N GLN A 97 5.22 10.98 6.88
CA GLN A 97 3.93 11.64 6.68
C GLN A 97 3.44 12.28 7.99
N THR A 98 3.36 13.61 8.02
CA THR A 98 2.85 14.37 9.19
C THR A 98 1.34 14.20 9.40
N HIS A 99 0.57 14.00 8.33
CA HIS A 99 -0.88 13.77 8.35
C HIS A 99 -1.23 12.48 7.59
N GLY A 100 -0.40 11.45 7.76
CA GLY A 100 -0.56 10.17 7.09
C GLY A 100 -1.84 9.44 7.50
N ILE A 101 -2.38 8.61 6.59
CA ILE A 101 -3.55 7.77 6.90
C ILE A 101 -3.21 6.69 7.93
N ASN A 102 -1.98 6.19 7.91
CA ASN A 102 -1.56 5.10 8.76
C ASN A 102 -1.26 5.62 10.17
N ARG A 103 -1.97 5.08 11.17
CA ARG A 103 -1.55 5.21 12.57
C ARG A 103 -0.22 4.47 12.75
N GLN A 104 0.77 5.13 13.35
CA GLN A 104 2.14 4.62 13.42
C GLN A 104 2.50 3.98 14.76
N ASN A 105 1.51 3.49 15.50
CA ASN A 105 1.69 2.99 16.87
C ASN A 105 2.67 1.80 16.93
N ASP A 106 2.75 0.98 15.87
CA ASP A 106 3.66 -0.16 15.76
C ASP A 106 5.15 0.23 15.82
N THR A 107 5.46 1.52 15.70
CA THR A 107 6.81 2.06 15.67
C THR A 107 7.16 2.88 16.91
N GLU A 108 6.26 2.96 17.91
CA GLU A 108 6.49 3.66 19.17
C GLU A 108 7.54 2.97 20.05
N SER A 109 7.63 1.64 19.97
CA SER A 109 8.61 0.84 20.74
C SER A 109 9.97 0.69 20.05
N LEU A 110 10.20 1.37 18.91
CA LEU A 110 11.50 1.35 18.25
C LEU A 110 12.53 2.12 19.10
N PRO A 111 13.73 1.56 19.33
CA PRO A 111 14.77 2.26 20.06
C PRO A 111 15.16 3.59 19.40
N ASP A 112 15.54 4.57 20.21
CA ASP A 112 15.86 5.93 19.76
C ASP A 112 16.99 5.96 18.70
N SER A 113 17.92 5.01 18.76
CA SER A 113 19.00 4.90 17.76
C SER A 113 18.45 4.67 16.34
N TYR A 114 17.39 3.88 16.19
CA TYR A 114 16.74 3.62 14.91
C TYR A 114 15.83 4.77 14.48
N THR A 115 15.10 5.39 15.42
CA THR A 115 14.25 6.55 15.10
C THR A 115 15.10 7.73 14.61
N ASN A 116 16.28 7.94 15.19
CA ASN A 116 17.24 8.96 14.77
C ASN A 116 17.86 8.70 13.38
N MET A 117 18.16 7.44 13.03
CA MET A 117 18.60 7.12 11.66
C MET A 117 17.48 7.35 10.64
N ILE A 118 16.25 6.97 10.98
CA ILE A 118 15.11 7.15 10.07
C ILE A 118 14.81 8.65 9.88
N SER A 119 14.93 9.46 10.94
CA SER A 119 14.72 10.91 10.86
C SER A 119 15.84 11.64 10.10
N SER A 120 17.09 11.19 10.21
CA SER A 120 18.19 11.79 9.44
C SER A 120 18.10 11.48 7.95
N LEU A 121 17.72 10.24 7.58
CA LEU A 121 17.40 9.87 6.20
C LEU A 121 16.15 10.58 5.67
N SER A 122 15.29 11.08 6.57
CA SER A 122 14.05 11.71 6.16
C SER A 122 14.16 13.19 5.80
N SER A 123 15.20 13.85 6.30
CA SER A 123 15.45 15.30 6.23
C SER A 123 16.18 15.76 4.95
N SER A 124 16.54 14.82 4.07
CA SER A 124 17.27 15.05 2.82
C SER A 124 16.36 15.05 1.59
#